data_AF-A0A6C2YJQ6-F1
#
_entry.id   AF-A0A6C2YJQ6-F1
#
_cell.length_a   1.000
_cell.length_b   1.000
_cell.length_c   1.000
_cell.angle_alpha   90.00
_cell.angle_beta   90.00
_cell.angle_gamma   90.00
#
_symmetry.space_group_name_H-M   'P 1'
#
loop_
_entity.id
_entity.type
_entity.pdbx_description
1 polymer ?
#
loop_
_entity_poly.entity_id
_entity_poly.type
_entity_poly.pdbx_seq_one_letter_code
_entity_poly.pdbx_strand_id
1 'polypeptide(L)'
;MSVEEIRDRDEAQLFLIQGLWFHRAVAPSAATVRPTLQWALEIIASGQSLSPTGWIGDIGFIALAMDRDGRGAREGVTVPGWTREIAPRYEDYVLGKFYADWTFERAGDALRRYQGEERERDRAKGLAYIVKQFRERAKLSSVELAPGLIRSLLEEKPEDLLARAWESLQTNGPLPRLKAMYEELIAASRAMAEILGLEDILALEQRTALADLGQYVAHRQVVQMVRRLEESLPRQKLKPLAGRQEVPTRVLDEDTYPVGGFSSISNRGSIESLLHSQLAFMENDDGPDLFDIKYVRDELYYYSRDENQFLRRRRTFLFALLPELTQTRFKDPELPCQRGVMMLATLLAAVEKLTEWLGDDALTFEFLLITESDSASPLAHERELLERLLREQIENGTVVIQTLSRDDLAKHCRNRAARSLCHCLVTSTEPYQLHADLTLVEHLRIRSAYPELAMGDDPVMDLEAEDAPDAWGKALEKLLQIWV
;
A
#
# COMPACT_ATOMS: atom_id res chain seq x y z
N MET A 1 21.60 17.16 -10.09
CA MET A 1 21.94 15.81 -10.56
C MET A 1 22.78 15.98 -11.81
N SER A 2 24.08 15.72 -11.72
CA SER A 2 24.96 15.66 -12.89
C SER A 2 24.90 14.24 -13.45
N VAL A 3 24.45 14.11 -14.68
CA VAL A 3 24.56 12.88 -15.46
C VAL A 3 25.74 13.07 -16.40
N GLU A 4 26.72 12.17 -16.31
CA GLU A 4 27.92 12.24 -17.13
C GLU A 4 28.00 11.02 -18.06
N GLU A 5 28.25 11.27 -19.34
CA GLU A 5 28.39 10.24 -20.37
C GLU A 5 29.87 9.84 -20.50
N ILE A 6 30.21 8.57 -20.22
CA ILE A 6 31.55 8.05 -20.50
C ILE A 6 31.59 7.56 -21.94
N ARG A 7 32.22 8.35 -22.80
CA ARG A 7 32.36 8.05 -24.24
C ARG A 7 33.49 7.09 -24.55
N ASP A 8 34.53 7.08 -23.73
CA ASP A 8 35.65 6.16 -23.89
C ASP A 8 35.27 4.77 -23.40
N ARG A 9 35.36 3.79 -24.30
CA ARG A 9 35.03 2.40 -24.01
C ARG A 9 35.94 1.82 -22.94
N ASP A 10 37.22 2.14 -22.96
CA ASP A 10 38.19 1.55 -22.04
C ASP A 10 38.00 2.12 -20.63
N GLU A 11 37.76 3.44 -20.53
CA GLU A 11 37.39 4.09 -19.27
C GLU A 11 36.08 3.52 -18.69
N ALA A 12 35.06 3.31 -19.53
CA ALA A 12 33.78 2.74 -19.14
C ALA A 12 33.93 1.29 -18.63
N GLN A 13 34.75 0.47 -19.29
CA GLN A 13 35.04 -0.88 -18.83
C GLN A 13 35.80 -0.85 -17.50
N LEU A 14 36.82 0.00 -17.37
CA LEU A 14 37.55 0.20 -16.12
C LEU A 14 36.63 0.64 -14.97
N PHE A 15 35.70 1.55 -15.23
CA PHE A 15 34.70 2.00 -14.24
C PHE A 15 33.87 0.82 -13.72
N LEU A 16 33.36 -0.02 -14.63
CA LEU A 16 32.54 -1.18 -14.26
C LEU A 16 33.33 -2.21 -13.45
N ILE A 17 34.53 -2.59 -13.91
CA ILE A 17 35.30 -3.68 -13.30
C ILE A 17 36.04 -3.25 -12.02
N GLN A 18 36.59 -2.02 -11.95
CA GLN A 18 37.18 -1.51 -10.71
C GLN A 18 36.10 -1.39 -9.62
N GLY A 19 34.88 -0.99 -9.99
CA GLY A 19 33.77 -0.90 -9.05
C GLY A 19 33.41 -2.22 -8.38
N LEU A 20 33.61 -3.38 -9.04
CA LEU A 20 33.35 -4.71 -8.46
C LEU A 20 34.23 -4.99 -7.22
N TRP A 21 35.46 -4.47 -7.18
CA TRP A 21 36.34 -4.64 -6.02
C TRP A 21 35.93 -3.80 -4.81
N PHE A 22 35.00 -2.86 -4.99
CA PHE A 22 34.49 -2.03 -3.91
C PHE A 22 33.25 -2.62 -3.22
N HIS A 23 32.89 -3.89 -3.48
CA HIS A 23 31.93 -4.61 -2.63
C HIS A 23 32.44 -4.67 -1.19
N ARG A 24 31.57 -4.31 -0.25
CA ARG A 24 31.84 -4.38 1.20
C ARG A 24 30.82 -5.23 1.96
N ALA A 25 29.63 -5.44 1.42
CA ALA A 25 28.64 -6.33 2.03
C ALA A 25 29.05 -7.81 1.88
N VAL A 26 29.59 -8.18 0.72
CA VAL A 26 30.13 -9.51 0.42
C VAL A 26 31.48 -9.35 -0.26
N ALA A 27 32.47 -10.15 0.14
CA ALA A 27 33.80 -10.09 -0.47
C ALA A 27 33.71 -10.36 -2.00
N PRO A 28 34.38 -9.55 -2.85
CA PRO A 28 34.40 -9.77 -4.28
C PRO A 28 34.89 -11.18 -4.63
N SER A 29 34.09 -11.93 -5.39
CA SER A 29 34.44 -13.27 -5.86
C SER A 29 33.78 -13.57 -7.20
N ALA A 30 34.20 -14.63 -7.88
CA ALA A 30 33.58 -15.04 -9.15
C ALA A 30 32.06 -15.19 -9.06
N ALA A 31 31.56 -15.65 -7.90
CA ALA A 31 30.13 -15.81 -7.64
C ALA A 31 29.37 -14.48 -7.54
N THR A 32 30.02 -13.37 -7.14
CA THR A 32 29.36 -12.07 -6.94
C THR A 32 29.32 -11.21 -8.21
N VAL A 33 30.25 -11.44 -9.14
CA VAL A 33 30.40 -10.64 -10.36
C VAL A 33 29.18 -10.73 -11.26
N ARG A 34 28.76 -11.95 -11.63
CA ARG A 34 27.65 -12.14 -12.59
C ARG A 34 26.33 -11.53 -12.09
N PRO A 35 25.86 -11.79 -10.84
CA PRO A 35 24.65 -11.15 -10.31
C PRO A 35 24.74 -9.62 -10.33
N THR A 36 25.88 -9.06 -9.90
CA THR A 36 26.09 -7.60 -9.88
C THR A 36 25.99 -6.99 -11.27
N LEU A 37 26.62 -7.62 -12.27
CA LEU A 37 26.56 -7.15 -13.67
C LEU A 37 25.15 -7.31 -14.26
N GLN A 38 24.41 -8.37 -13.90
CA GLN A 38 23.01 -8.53 -14.33
C GLN A 38 22.11 -7.45 -13.75
N TRP A 39 22.27 -7.09 -12.46
CA TRP A 39 21.53 -5.99 -11.86
C TRP A 39 21.90 -4.64 -12.48
N ALA A 40 23.18 -4.39 -12.72
CA ALA A 40 23.64 -3.21 -13.44
C ALA A 40 23.04 -3.13 -14.85
N LEU A 41 22.96 -4.25 -15.57
CA LEU A 41 22.32 -4.31 -16.89
C LEU A 41 20.84 -3.97 -16.82
N GLU A 42 20.10 -4.48 -15.83
CA GLU A 42 18.67 -4.20 -15.67
C GLU A 42 18.41 -2.72 -15.33
N ILE A 43 19.27 -2.10 -14.51
CA ILE A 43 19.21 -0.66 -14.21
C ILE A 43 19.31 0.17 -15.50
N ILE A 44 20.30 -0.13 -16.35
CA ILE A 44 20.48 0.60 -17.61
C ILE A 44 19.37 0.27 -18.61
N ALA A 45 18.95 -1.01 -18.70
CA ALA A 45 17.85 -1.42 -19.57
C ALA A 45 16.53 -0.72 -19.21
N SER A 46 16.35 -0.36 -17.93
CA SER A 46 15.23 0.45 -17.44
C SER A 46 15.38 1.96 -17.73
N GLY A 47 16.36 2.35 -18.56
CA GLY A 47 16.62 3.74 -18.95
C GLY A 47 17.28 4.57 -17.86
N GLN A 48 17.92 3.95 -16.87
CA GLN A 48 18.54 4.65 -15.76
C GLN A 48 20.06 4.71 -15.88
N SER A 49 20.64 5.82 -15.46
CA SER A 49 22.10 5.98 -15.34
C SER A 49 22.66 5.13 -14.20
N LEU A 50 23.86 4.58 -14.38
CA LEU A 50 24.48 3.63 -13.47
C LEU A 50 25.17 4.34 -12.29
N SER A 51 24.99 3.79 -11.09
CA SER A 51 25.78 4.11 -9.90
C SER A 51 27.03 3.20 -9.83
N PRO A 52 27.95 3.37 -8.87
CA PRO A 52 29.10 2.47 -8.76
C PRO A 52 28.67 1.00 -8.68
N THR A 53 29.24 0.13 -9.51
CA THR A 53 28.89 -1.31 -9.56
C THR A 53 29.11 -2.01 -8.21
N GLY A 54 30.06 -1.52 -7.43
CA GLY A 54 30.30 -1.99 -6.08
C GLY A 54 29.07 -1.80 -5.17
N TRP A 55 28.58 -0.56 -5.11
CA TRP A 55 27.40 -0.23 -4.34
C TRP A 55 26.13 -0.93 -4.84
N ILE A 56 25.96 -1.13 -6.15
CA ILE A 56 24.85 -1.92 -6.71
C ILE A 56 24.90 -3.36 -6.21
N GLY A 57 26.11 -3.96 -6.20
CA GLY A 57 26.32 -5.29 -5.64
C GLY A 57 25.94 -5.34 -4.17
N ASP A 58 26.47 -4.42 -3.36
CA ASP A 58 26.20 -4.36 -1.92
C ASP A 58 24.69 -4.27 -1.61
N ILE A 59 23.97 -3.36 -2.27
CA ILE A 59 22.51 -3.26 -2.10
C ILE A 59 21.82 -4.55 -2.51
N GLY A 60 22.19 -5.14 -3.65
CA GLY A 60 21.55 -6.36 -4.14
C GLY A 60 21.75 -7.54 -3.19
N PHE A 61 22.97 -7.72 -2.64
CA PHE A 61 23.26 -8.79 -1.69
C PHE A 61 22.50 -8.58 -0.37
N ILE A 62 22.42 -7.36 0.16
CA ILE A 62 21.67 -7.07 1.40
C ILE A 62 20.16 -7.22 1.16
N ALA A 63 19.62 -6.63 0.10
CA ALA A 63 18.18 -6.67 -0.21
C ALA A 63 17.68 -8.10 -0.43
N LEU A 64 18.51 -8.98 -0.99
CA LEU A 64 18.16 -10.38 -1.25
C LEU A 64 18.63 -11.34 -0.12
N ALA A 65 19.19 -10.80 0.97
CA ALA A 65 19.72 -11.54 2.12
C ALA A 65 20.78 -12.61 1.75
N MET A 66 21.52 -12.37 0.67
CA MET A 66 22.57 -13.25 0.16
C MET A 66 23.91 -13.03 0.87
N ASP A 67 24.02 -11.98 1.69
CA ASP A 67 25.16 -11.67 2.55
C ASP A 67 25.24 -12.60 3.78
N ARG A 68 24.10 -13.15 4.23
CA ARG A 68 24.00 -13.95 5.47
C ARG A 68 24.65 -15.34 5.37
N ASP A 69 24.73 -15.90 4.18
CA ASP A 69 25.32 -17.23 3.94
C ASP A 69 26.86 -17.18 3.90
N GLY A 70 27.44 -16.00 3.70
CA GLY A 70 28.88 -15.76 3.66
C GLY A 70 29.52 -15.62 5.04
N ARG A 71 29.51 -16.66 5.87
CA ARG A 71 30.21 -16.67 7.19
C ARG A 71 31.75 -16.55 7.11
N GLY A 72 32.33 -16.40 5.91
CA GLY A 72 33.75 -16.66 5.64
C GLY A 72 34.73 -15.50 5.71
N ALA A 73 34.34 -14.24 5.52
CA ALA A 73 35.30 -13.13 5.53
C ALA A 73 34.63 -11.78 5.76
N ARG A 74 34.45 -11.39 7.02
CA ARG A 74 34.18 -9.99 7.40
C ARG A 74 35.45 -9.14 7.46
N GLU A 75 36.63 -9.73 7.19
CA GLU A 75 37.84 -8.95 7.00
C GLU A 75 37.79 -8.28 5.63
N GLY A 76 37.52 -6.97 5.63
CA GLY A 76 37.43 -6.18 4.42
C GLY A 76 38.72 -6.26 3.61
N VAL A 77 38.60 -6.60 2.33
CA VAL A 77 39.75 -6.62 1.41
C VAL A 77 40.31 -5.19 1.30
N THR A 78 41.60 -5.03 1.58
CA THR A 78 42.29 -3.74 1.42
C THR A 78 42.54 -3.48 -0.05
N VAL A 79 41.71 -2.63 -0.66
CA VAL A 79 41.79 -2.32 -2.09
C VAL A 79 42.86 -1.25 -2.35
N PRO A 80 43.78 -1.45 -3.32
CA PRO A 80 44.82 -0.47 -3.65
C PRO A 80 44.24 0.91 -4.01
N GLY A 81 44.87 1.97 -3.50
CA GLY A 81 44.48 3.36 -3.75
C GLY A 81 43.14 3.79 -3.12
N TRP A 82 42.41 2.88 -2.47
CA TRP A 82 41.26 3.22 -1.67
C TRP A 82 41.73 3.79 -0.33
N THR A 83 41.46 5.07 -0.08
CA THR A 83 41.97 5.73 1.13
C THR A 83 41.41 5.04 2.38
N ARG A 84 42.24 4.97 3.43
CA ARG A 84 41.86 4.39 4.73
C ARG A 84 40.67 5.11 5.39
N GLU A 85 40.26 6.26 4.86
CA GLU A 85 39.13 7.05 5.38
C GLU A 85 37.81 6.73 4.66
N ILE A 86 37.81 6.37 3.37
CA ILE A 86 36.56 6.20 2.61
C ILE A 86 35.90 4.85 2.93
N ALA A 87 36.67 3.76 3.01
CA ALA A 87 36.12 2.43 3.28
C ALA A 87 35.34 2.35 4.62
N PRO A 88 35.94 2.71 5.77
CA PRO A 88 35.22 2.66 7.04
C PRO A 88 33.99 3.57 7.04
N ARG A 89 34.10 4.78 6.47
CA ARG A 89 32.97 5.71 6.39
C ARG A 89 31.84 5.19 5.50
N TYR A 90 32.16 4.49 4.42
CA TYR A 90 31.16 3.84 3.58
C TYR A 90 30.45 2.70 4.34
N GLU A 91 31.22 1.84 5.01
CA GLU A 91 30.68 0.76 5.82
C GLU A 91 29.78 1.30 6.96
N ASP A 92 30.23 2.32 7.67
CA ASP A 92 29.49 2.90 8.80
C ASP A 92 28.22 3.65 8.35
N TYR A 93 28.35 4.57 7.39
CA TYR A 93 27.28 5.51 7.06
C TYR A 93 26.35 5.02 5.94
N VAL A 94 26.87 4.24 4.99
CA VAL A 94 26.07 3.71 3.88
C VAL A 94 25.57 2.34 4.28
N LEU A 95 26.44 1.33 4.42
CA LEU A 95 25.98 -0.03 4.71
C LEU A 95 25.27 -0.11 6.06
N GLY A 96 25.82 0.51 7.11
CA GLY A 96 25.18 0.57 8.42
C GLY A 96 23.76 1.13 8.36
N LYS A 97 23.52 2.12 7.49
CA LYS A 97 22.17 2.64 7.24
C LYS A 97 21.29 1.63 6.52
N PHE A 98 21.75 1.00 5.43
CA PHE A 98 20.98 -0.02 4.71
C PHE A 98 20.61 -1.21 5.61
N TYR A 99 21.46 -1.58 6.58
CA TYR A 99 21.13 -2.63 7.55
C TYR A 99 20.17 -2.17 8.66
N ALA A 100 20.21 -0.90 9.06
CA ALA A 100 19.41 -0.38 10.18
C ALA A 100 18.06 0.21 9.75
N ASP A 101 17.91 0.57 8.47
CA ASP A 101 16.72 1.25 7.95
C ASP A 101 15.58 0.26 7.67
N TRP A 102 14.47 0.43 8.40
CA TRP A 102 13.29 -0.42 8.32
C TRP A 102 12.62 -0.38 6.93
N THR A 103 12.71 0.74 6.21
CA THR A 103 12.10 0.90 4.88
C THR A 103 12.81 0.01 3.86
N PHE A 104 14.14 -0.08 3.99
CA PHE A 104 14.94 -0.94 3.14
C PHE A 104 14.78 -2.43 3.49
N GLU A 105 14.72 -2.78 4.77
CA GLU A 105 14.44 -4.16 5.21
C GLU A 105 13.10 -4.66 4.65
N ARG A 106 12.04 -3.84 4.77
CA ARG A 106 10.70 -4.17 4.26
C ARG A 106 10.67 -4.27 2.73
N ALA A 107 11.38 -3.39 2.03
CA ALA A 107 11.55 -3.49 0.58
C ALA A 107 12.28 -4.79 0.18
N GLY A 108 13.33 -5.17 0.92
CA GLY A 108 14.03 -6.44 0.74
C GLY A 108 13.11 -7.64 0.95
N ASP A 109 12.26 -7.63 1.98
CA ASP A 109 11.23 -8.65 2.19
C ASP A 109 10.26 -8.77 1.02
N ALA A 110 9.82 -7.64 0.46
CA ALA A 110 8.96 -7.63 -0.72
C ALA A 110 9.64 -8.31 -1.92
N LEU A 111 10.90 -7.95 -2.21
CA LEU A 111 11.68 -8.59 -3.30
C LEU A 111 11.88 -10.09 -3.05
N ARG A 112 12.11 -10.49 -1.81
CA ARG A 112 12.29 -11.92 -1.45
C ARG A 112 11.03 -12.73 -1.69
N ARG A 113 9.84 -12.14 -1.51
CA ARG A 113 8.52 -12.75 -1.76
C ARG A 113 8.15 -12.89 -3.24
N TYR A 114 8.93 -12.32 -4.16
CA TYR A 114 8.67 -12.55 -5.59
C TYR A 114 8.85 -14.04 -5.94
N GLN A 115 7.84 -14.59 -6.61
CA GLN A 115 7.69 -15.99 -7.01
C GLN A 115 7.27 -16.05 -8.49
N GLY A 116 7.58 -17.17 -9.17
CA GLY A 116 7.25 -17.42 -10.57
C GLY A 116 8.47 -17.76 -11.42
N GLU A 117 8.24 -18.03 -12.71
CA GLU A 117 9.30 -18.33 -13.70
C GLU A 117 10.24 -17.13 -13.92
N GLU A 118 9.72 -15.91 -13.82
CA GLU A 118 10.50 -14.66 -13.98
C GLU A 118 11.09 -14.12 -12.66
N ARG A 119 11.13 -14.92 -11.59
CA ARG A 119 11.54 -14.49 -10.24
C ARG A 119 12.84 -13.70 -10.19
N GLU A 120 13.89 -14.17 -10.87
CA GLU A 120 15.20 -13.51 -10.85
C GLU A 120 15.17 -12.16 -11.57
N ARG A 121 14.42 -12.09 -12.68
CA ARG A 121 14.23 -10.86 -13.45
C ARG A 121 13.39 -9.84 -12.70
N ASP A 122 12.31 -10.27 -12.07
CA ASP A 122 11.47 -9.40 -11.24
C ASP A 122 12.22 -8.83 -10.04
N ARG A 123 13.10 -9.65 -9.42
CA ARG A 123 13.99 -9.18 -8.36
C ARG A 123 15.00 -8.16 -8.88
N ALA A 124 15.59 -8.38 -10.05
CA ALA A 124 16.51 -7.43 -10.66
C ALA A 124 15.82 -6.09 -10.99
N LYS A 125 14.60 -6.13 -11.55
CA LYS A 125 13.76 -4.94 -11.79
C LYS A 125 13.42 -4.21 -10.49
N GLY A 126 13.02 -4.95 -9.46
CA GLY A 126 12.71 -4.39 -8.15
C GLY A 126 13.94 -3.78 -7.46
N LEU A 127 15.12 -4.38 -7.62
CA LEU A 127 16.38 -3.78 -7.16
C LEU A 127 16.73 -2.51 -7.95
N ALA A 128 16.55 -2.54 -9.27
CA ALA A 128 16.74 -1.35 -10.12
C ALA A 128 15.79 -0.22 -9.72
N TYR A 129 14.58 -0.55 -9.28
CA TYR A 129 13.62 0.39 -8.70
C TYR A 129 14.14 1.01 -7.40
N ILE A 130 14.62 0.20 -6.45
CA ILE A 130 15.19 0.71 -5.18
C ILE A 130 16.36 1.65 -5.44
N VAL A 131 17.29 1.25 -6.33
CA VAL A 131 18.44 2.07 -6.72
C VAL A 131 17.99 3.40 -7.32
N LYS A 132 16.96 3.39 -8.18
CA LYS A 132 16.36 4.60 -8.75
C LYS A 132 15.87 5.55 -7.67
N GLN A 133 15.02 5.05 -6.77
CA GLN A 133 14.36 5.88 -5.75
C GLN A 133 15.37 6.47 -4.77
N PHE A 134 16.35 5.67 -4.36
CA PHE A 134 17.45 6.17 -3.56
C PHE A 134 18.23 7.28 -4.30
N ARG A 135 18.62 7.05 -5.56
CA ARG A 135 19.37 8.04 -6.36
C ARG A 135 18.61 9.35 -6.51
N GLU A 136 17.32 9.28 -6.82
CA GLU A 136 16.46 10.45 -7.00
C GLU A 136 16.31 11.26 -5.70
N ARG A 137 16.07 10.59 -4.57
CA ARG A 137 15.96 11.22 -3.24
C ARG A 137 17.30 11.82 -2.78
N ALA A 138 18.38 11.08 -2.98
CA ALA A 138 19.74 11.45 -2.61
C ALA A 138 20.36 12.49 -3.55
N LYS A 139 19.77 12.72 -4.73
CA LYS A 139 20.26 13.58 -5.82
C LYS A 139 21.69 13.24 -6.28
N LEU A 140 22.04 11.96 -6.24
CA LEU A 140 23.39 11.47 -6.55
C LEU A 140 23.74 11.63 -8.02
N SER A 141 25.03 11.83 -8.29
CA SER A 141 25.58 11.77 -9.64
C SER A 141 25.54 10.35 -10.19
N SER A 142 25.49 10.21 -11.51
CA SER A 142 25.39 8.92 -12.18
C SER A 142 26.03 8.94 -13.55
N VAL A 143 26.33 7.73 -14.06
CA VAL A 143 27.07 7.54 -15.30
C VAL A 143 26.18 6.91 -16.36
N GLU A 144 26.12 7.49 -17.56
CA GLU A 144 25.50 6.85 -18.72
C GLU A 144 26.50 5.94 -19.43
N LEU A 145 26.09 4.69 -19.66
CA LEU A 145 26.90 3.64 -20.29
C LEU A 145 26.06 2.86 -21.30
N ALA A 146 26.70 2.40 -22.38
CA ALA A 146 26.06 1.54 -23.35
C ALA A 146 25.81 0.13 -22.75
N PRO A 147 24.58 -0.42 -22.82
CA PRO A 147 24.27 -1.77 -22.31
C PRO A 147 25.15 -2.88 -22.89
N GLY A 148 25.62 -2.68 -24.13
CA GLY A 148 26.51 -3.62 -24.83
C GLY A 148 27.83 -3.86 -24.09
N LEU A 149 28.32 -2.89 -23.31
CA LEU A 149 29.53 -3.05 -22.51
C LEU A 149 29.34 -4.09 -21.41
N ILE A 150 28.24 -3.99 -20.66
CA ILE A 150 27.92 -4.96 -19.60
C ILE A 150 27.67 -6.35 -20.19
N ARG A 151 27.00 -6.43 -21.35
CA ARG A 151 26.81 -7.71 -22.06
C ARG A 151 28.14 -8.35 -22.44
N SER A 152 29.09 -7.57 -22.96
CA SER A 152 30.43 -8.10 -23.27
C SER A 152 31.17 -8.59 -22.01
N LEU A 153 31.07 -7.88 -20.89
CA LEU A 153 31.67 -8.33 -19.62
C LEU A 153 31.00 -9.62 -19.09
N LEU A 154 29.71 -9.82 -19.30
CA LEU A 154 28.99 -11.03 -18.89
C LEU A 154 29.41 -12.31 -19.66
N GLU A 155 30.05 -12.15 -20.81
CA GLU A 155 30.61 -13.25 -21.62
C GLU A 155 32.04 -13.64 -21.18
N GLU A 156 32.75 -12.74 -20.50
CA GLU A 156 34.08 -12.99 -19.96
C GLU A 156 34.02 -13.85 -18.67
N LYS A 157 35.13 -14.52 -18.33
CA LYS A 157 35.23 -15.26 -17.06
C LYS A 157 35.29 -14.29 -15.88
N PRO A 158 34.47 -14.47 -14.83
CA PRO A 158 34.47 -13.59 -13.66
C PRO A 158 35.84 -13.41 -12.99
N GLU A 159 36.65 -14.46 -12.93
CA GLU A 159 37.99 -14.43 -12.33
C GLU A 159 38.93 -13.51 -13.11
N ASP A 160 38.86 -13.55 -14.45
CA ASP A 160 39.70 -12.74 -15.33
C ASP A 160 39.33 -11.25 -15.20
N LEU A 161 38.03 -10.96 -15.05
CA LEU A 161 37.54 -9.60 -14.79
C LEU A 161 38.07 -9.03 -13.47
N LEU A 162 38.01 -9.82 -12.40
CA LEU A 162 38.52 -9.41 -11.09
C LEU A 162 40.05 -9.23 -11.12
N ALA A 163 40.79 -10.14 -11.75
CA ALA A 163 42.24 -10.02 -11.89
C ALA A 163 42.63 -8.73 -12.65
N ARG A 164 41.99 -8.47 -13.80
CA ARG A 164 42.22 -7.27 -14.61
C ARG A 164 41.90 -5.98 -13.84
N ALA A 165 40.80 -5.98 -13.09
CA ALA A 165 40.42 -4.85 -12.25
C ALA A 165 41.45 -4.59 -11.13
N TRP A 166 41.95 -5.65 -10.50
CA TRP A 166 42.94 -5.55 -9.43
C TRP A 166 44.29 -5.01 -9.94
N GLU A 167 44.76 -5.52 -11.08
CA GLU A 167 45.98 -5.03 -11.74
C GLU A 167 45.87 -3.54 -12.10
N SER A 168 44.71 -3.13 -12.62
CA SER A 168 44.41 -1.73 -12.90
C SER A 168 44.46 -0.86 -11.63
N LEU A 169 43.87 -1.32 -10.53
CA LEU A 169 43.90 -0.62 -9.24
C LEU A 169 45.31 -0.53 -8.66
N GLN A 170 46.14 -1.56 -8.81
CA GLN A 170 47.54 -1.51 -8.36
C GLN A 170 48.37 -0.52 -9.19
N THR A 171 48.14 -0.47 -10.50
CA THR A 171 48.97 0.32 -11.42
C THR A 171 48.56 1.79 -11.41
N ASN A 172 47.26 2.07 -11.51
CA ASN A 172 46.73 3.42 -11.76
C ASN A 172 45.93 3.97 -10.56
N GLY A 173 45.60 3.13 -9.58
CA GLY A 173 44.67 3.48 -8.51
C GLY A 173 43.21 3.50 -8.97
N PRO A 174 42.27 3.85 -8.06
CA PRO A 174 40.86 3.99 -8.39
C PRO A 174 40.64 5.19 -9.33
N LEU A 175 39.74 5.03 -10.30
CA LEU A 175 39.29 6.13 -11.13
C LEU A 175 38.78 7.30 -10.26
N PRO A 176 39.21 8.55 -10.51
CA PRO A 176 38.79 9.71 -9.71
C PRO A 176 37.27 9.86 -9.61
N ARG A 177 36.53 9.59 -10.69
CA ARG A 177 35.06 9.63 -10.70
C ARG A 177 34.45 8.63 -9.74
N LEU A 178 35.00 7.41 -9.70
CA LEU A 178 34.51 6.36 -8.80
C LEU A 178 34.68 6.80 -7.34
N LYS A 179 35.84 7.37 -7.00
CA LYS A 179 36.09 7.94 -5.66
C LYS A 179 35.06 9.04 -5.30
N ALA A 180 34.83 9.99 -6.21
CA ALA A 180 33.87 11.08 -6.00
C ALA A 180 32.44 10.56 -5.76
N MET A 181 31.99 9.56 -6.53
CA MET A 181 30.65 8.98 -6.35
C MET A 181 30.49 8.30 -4.98
N TYR A 182 31.53 7.65 -4.45
CA TYR A 182 31.46 7.07 -3.10
C TYR A 182 31.46 8.13 -2.00
N GLU A 183 32.19 9.23 -2.18
CA GLU A 183 32.13 10.37 -1.25
C GLU A 183 30.72 11.02 -1.26
N GLU A 184 30.09 11.14 -2.44
CA GLU A 184 28.70 11.58 -2.57
C GLU A 184 27.72 10.61 -1.88
N LEU A 185 27.88 9.30 -2.06
CA LEU A 185 27.06 8.27 -1.41
C LEU A 185 27.12 8.40 0.12
N ILE A 186 28.33 8.57 0.67
CA ILE A 186 28.55 8.76 2.12
C ILE A 186 27.85 10.04 2.59
N ALA A 187 28.02 11.16 1.86
CA ALA A 187 27.43 12.44 2.23
C ALA A 187 25.89 12.38 2.20
N ALA A 188 25.31 11.81 1.15
CA ALA A 188 23.87 11.72 0.98
C ALA A 188 23.21 10.79 2.00
N SER A 189 23.82 9.63 2.29
CA SER A 189 23.30 8.67 3.26
C SER A 189 23.18 9.26 4.66
N ARG A 190 24.14 10.12 5.06
CA ARG A 190 24.10 10.87 6.33
C ARG A 190 22.99 11.90 6.41
N ALA A 191 22.60 12.49 5.29
CA ALA A 191 21.60 13.56 5.24
C ALA A 191 20.15 13.02 5.16
N MET A 192 19.97 11.79 4.67
CA MET A 192 18.64 11.19 4.58
C MET A 192 18.18 10.70 5.94
N ALA A 193 16.88 10.77 6.22
CA ALA A 193 16.28 10.05 7.35
C ALA A 193 16.07 8.60 6.93
N GLU A 194 15.21 8.39 5.94
CA GLU A 194 14.84 7.08 5.40
C GLU A 194 15.28 6.91 3.94
N ILE A 195 15.72 5.70 3.60
CA ILE A 195 16.18 5.33 2.25
C ILE A 195 15.02 5.38 1.25
N LEU A 196 13.87 4.80 1.58
CA LEU A 196 12.70 4.72 0.71
C LEU A 196 11.49 5.44 1.34
N GLY A 197 10.58 5.94 0.52
CA GLY A 197 9.26 6.37 1.00
C GLY A 197 8.34 5.18 1.19
N LEU A 198 7.32 5.31 2.04
CA LEU A 198 6.34 4.24 2.24
C LEU A 198 5.57 3.93 0.93
N GLU A 199 5.40 4.90 0.03
CA GLU A 199 4.85 4.64 -1.30
C GLU A 199 5.74 3.72 -2.16
N ASP A 200 7.05 3.78 -1.99
CA ASP A 200 8.01 2.95 -2.72
C ASP A 200 7.96 1.51 -2.22
N ILE A 201 7.79 1.33 -0.91
CA ILE A 201 7.60 0.03 -0.27
C ILE A 201 6.30 -0.62 -0.79
N LEU A 202 5.19 0.13 -0.75
CA LEU A 202 3.89 -0.36 -1.22
C LEU A 202 3.95 -0.74 -2.71
N ALA A 203 4.66 0.04 -3.53
CA ALA A 203 4.84 -0.27 -4.95
C ALA A 203 5.59 -1.59 -5.19
N LEU A 204 6.56 -1.93 -4.33
CA LEU A 204 7.25 -3.22 -4.37
C LEU A 204 6.37 -4.35 -3.83
N GLU A 205 5.68 -4.16 -2.71
CA GLU A 205 4.79 -5.17 -2.13
C GLU A 205 3.66 -5.57 -3.09
N GLN A 206 3.11 -4.59 -3.81
CA GLN A 206 2.03 -4.78 -4.78
C GLN A 206 2.54 -5.06 -6.21
N ARG A 207 3.86 -5.15 -6.42
CA ARG A 207 4.52 -5.34 -7.72
C ARG A 207 4.23 -4.27 -8.77
N THR A 208 3.62 -3.14 -8.41
CA THR A 208 3.39 -2.02 -9.35
C THR A 208 4.68 -1.35 -9.80
N ALA A 209 5.74 -1.45 -9.00
CA ALA A 209 7.09 -1.06 -9.38
C ALA A 209 7.63 -1.82 -10.62
N LEU A 210 7.06 -2.99 -10.94
CA LEU A 210 7.44 -3.81 -12.09
C LEU A 210 6.55 -3.55 -13.32
N ALA A 211 5.45 -2.81 -13.15
CA ALA A 211 4.46 -2.56 -14.18
C ALA A 211 4.92 -1.44 -15.13
N ASP A 212 4.08 -1.16 -16.14
CA ASP A 212 4.34 -0.05 -17.06
C ASP A 212 4.41 1.30 -16.32
N LEU A 213 5.24 2.21 -16.85
CA LEU A 213 5.55 3.49 -16.20
C LEU A 213 4.29 4.31 -15.91
N GLY A 214 3.29 4.27 -16.81
CA GLY A 214 2.02 4.97 -16.62
C GLY A 214 1.24 4.45 -15.40
N GLN A 215 1.13 3.12 -15.26
CA GLN A 215 0.44 2.49 -14.13
C GLN A 215 1.16 2.76 -12.81
N TYR A 216 2.49 2.69 -12.81
CA TYR A 216 3.31 2.99 -11.63
C TYR A 216 3.12 4.44 -11.16
N VAL A 217 3.20 5.41 -12.07
CA VAL A 217 3.04 6.83 -11.73
C VAL A 217 1.64 7.09 -11.17
N ALA A 218 0.60 6.54 -11.79
CA ALA A 218 -0.77 6.68 -11.32
C ALA A 218 -0.94 6.09 -9.90
N HIS A 219 -0.44 4.87 -9.67
CA HIS A 219 -0.47 4.20 -8.37
C HIS A 219 0.20 5.04 -7.28
N ARG A 220 1.42 5.50 -7.53
CA ARG A 220 2.17 6.34 -6.58
C ARG A 220 1.43 7.63 -6.26
N GLN A 221 0.90 8.31 -7.28
CA GLN A 221 0.16 9.55 -7.07
C GLN A 221 -1.11 9.31 -6.25
N VAL A 222 -1.85 8.22 -6.50
CA VAL A 222 -3.03 7.87 -5.70
C VAL A 222 -2.65 7.69 -4.22
N VAL A 223 -1.65 6.85 -3.92
CA VAL A 223 -1.22 6.60 -2.53
C VAL A 223 -0.73 7.87 -1.84
N GLN A 224 0.02 8.72 -2.54
CA GLN A 224 0.47 10.01 -2.00
C GLN A 224 -0.71 10.95 -1.71
N MET A 225 -1.71 10.99 -2.59
CA MET A 225 -2.89 11.83 -2.39
C MET A 225 -3.80 11.29 -1.30
N VAL A 226 -3.96 9.96 -1.14
CA VAL A 226 -4.70 9.34 -0.03
C VAL A 226 -4.18 9.88 1.30
N ARG A 227 -2.85 9.81 1.53
CA ARG A 227 -2.27 10.31 2.79
C ARG A 227 -2.52 11.80 3.02
N ARG A 228 -2.37 12.62 1.98
CA ARG A 228 -2.64 14.07 2.10
C ARG A 228 -4.09 14.34 2.46
N LEU A 229 -5.02 13.60 1.87
CA LEU A 229 -6.45 13.69 2.20
C LEU A 229 -6.70 13.24 3.63
N GLU A 230 -6.12 12.12 4.07
CA GLU A 230 -6.25 11.63 5.44
C GLU A 230 -5.68 12.62 6.48
N GLU A 231 -4.54 13.27 6.19
CA GLU A 231 -3.93 14.29 7.04
C GLU A 231 -4.83 15.53 7.20
N SER A 232 -5.69 15.81 6.21
CA SER A 232 -6.67 16.92 6.27
C SER A 232 -7.91 16.58 7.10
N LEU A 233 -8.18 15.29 7.35
CA LEU A 233 -9.35 14.83 8.09
C LEU A 233 -9.14 14.89 9.61
N PRO A 234 -10.22 15.05 10.39
CA PRO A 234 -10.12 14.97 11.85
C PRO A 234 -9.75 13.55 12.28
N ARG A 235 -8.91 13.45 13.32
CA ARG A 235 -8.51 12.15 13.90
C ARG A 235 -9.65 11.39 14.59
N GLN A 236 -10.71 12.10 14.98
CA GLN A 236 -11.85 11.50 15.66
C GLN A 236 -12.98 11.25 14.66
N LYS A 237 -13.74 10.20 14.93
CA LYS A 237 -14.98 9.88 14.22
C LYS A 237 -15.88 11.11 14.14
N LEU A 238 -16.28 11.46 12.92
CA LEU A 238 -17.16 12.58 12.64
C LEU A 238 -18.53 12.35 13.29
N LYS A 239 -19.15 13.45 13.74
CA LYS A 239 -20.53 13.38 14.25
C LYS A 239 -21.50 13.27 13.08
N PRO A 240 -22.51 12.38 13.14
CA PRO A 240 -23.52 12.27 12.11
C PRO A 240 -24.34 13.57 12.00
N LEU A 241 -24.83 13.86 10.81
CA LEU A 241 -25.73 15.00 10.58
C LEU A 241 -27.04 14.85 11.39
N ALA A 242 -27.52 15.96 11.95
CA ALA A 242 -28.72 15.99 12.79
C ALA A 242 -29.95 15.49 12.03
N GLY A 243 -30.74 14.62 12.66
CA GLY A 243 -31.98 14.09 12.09
C GLY A 243 -31.85 12.75 11.36
N ARG A 244 -30.65 12.19 11.19
CA ARG A 244 -30.50 10.80 10.74
C ARG A 244 -30.75 9.84 11.89
N GLN A 245 -31.89 9.14 11.84
CA GLN A 245 -32.13 7.97 12.67
C GLN A 245 -31.27 6.82 12.18
N GLU A 246 -30.52 6.21 13.08
CA GLU A 246 -29.90 4.92 12.84
C GLU A 246 -31.02 3.89 12.62
N VAL A 247 -31.22 3.45 11.38
CA VAL A 247 -32.22 2.43 11.09
C VAL A 247 -31.61 1.06 11.43
N PRO A 248 -32.10 0.35 12.46
CA PRO A 248 -31.65 -1.00 12.73
C PRO A 248 -31.93 -1.86 11.49
N THR A 249 -30.91 -2.59 11.04
CA THR A 249 -31.03 -3.49 9.90
C THR A 249 -32.11 -4.52 10.22
N ARG A 250 -33.05 -4.76 9.29
CA ARG A 250 -34.02 -5.85 9.43
C ARG A 250 -33.25 -7.18 9.40
N VAL A 251 -32.98 -7.74 10.56
CA VAL A 251 -32.43 -9.09 10.71
C VAL A 251 -33.52 -10.04 10.20
N LEU A 252 -33.35 -10.57 8.98
CA LEU A 252 -34.26 -11.57 8.41
C LEU A 252 -33.96 -12.98 8.94
N ASP A 253 -32.80 -13.18 9.55
CA ASP A 253 -32.44 -14.42 10.27
C ASP A 253 -32.59 -14.17 11.78
N GLU A 254 -33.83 -14.10 12.26
CA GLU A 254 -34.08 -14.58 13.61
C GLU A 254 -33.88 -16.10 13.56
N ASP A 255 -32.64 -16.55 13.74
CA ASP A 255 -32.39 -17.94 14.10
C ASP A 255 -33.33 -18.25 15.27
N THR A 256 -34.23 -19.21 15.06
CA THR A 256 -35.27 -19.61 16.01
C THR A 256 -34.68 -20.23 17.31
N TYR A 257 -33.36 -20.19 17.46
CA TYR A 257 -32.60 -20.63 18.61
C TYR A 257 -31.67 -19.50 19.08
N PRO A 258 -31.64 -19.20 20.39
CA PRO A 258 -30.68 -18.26 20.94
C PRO A 258 -29.25 -18.82 20.80
N VAL A 259 -28.49 -18.28 19.84
CA VAL A 259 -27.06 -18.52 19.69
C VAL A 259 -26.30 -17.48 20.52
N GLY A 260 -26.07 -17.81 21.80
CA GLY A 260 -25.30 -16.97 22.72
C GLY A 260 -24.74 -17.79 23.87
N GLY A 261 -23.45 -17.65 24.15
CA GLY A 261 -22.81 -18.26 25.32
C GLY A 261 -23.10 -17.49 26.61
N PHE A 262 -22.77 -18.10 27.76
CA PHE A 262 -22.89 -17.45 29.06
C PHE A 262 -21.62 -16.63 29.35
N SER A 263 -21.77 -15.34 29.65
CA SER A 263 -20.63 -14.43 29.84
C SER A 263 -20.11 -14.41 31.28
N SER A 264 -21.03 -14.47 32.26
CA SER A 264 -20.68 -14.53 33.68
C SER A 264 -21.81 -15.15 34.52
N ILE A 265 -21.54 -15.34 35.82
CA ILE A 265 -22.53 -15.76 36.80
C ILE A 265 -22.83 -14.56 37.70
N SER A 266 -24.11 -14.18 37.80
CA SER A 266 -24.60 -13.09 38.66
C SER A 266 -25.53 -13.64 39.73
N ASN A 267 -25.77 -12.85 40.78
CA ASN A 267 -26.79 -13.14 41.80
C ASN A 267 -28.14 -12.46 41.52
N ARG A 268 -28.31 -11.94 40.30
CA ARG A 268 -29.52 -11.25 39.83
C ARG A 268 -29.82 -11.66 38.39
N GLY A 269 -31.03 -12.13 38.12
CA GLY A 269 -31.47 -12.55 36.79
C GLY A 269 -32.93 -13.01 36.76
N SER A 270 -33.43 -13.33 35.56
CA SER A 270 -34.74 -13.97 35.40
C SER A 270 -34.67 -15.45 35.76
N ILE A 271 -35.80 -16.06 36.13
CA ILE A 271 -35.90 -17.51 36.41
C ILE A 271 -35.44 -18.35 35.20
N GLU A 272 -35.67 -17.86 33.99
CA GLU A 272 -35.22 -18.49 32.74
C GLU A 272 -33.69 -18.59 32.61
N SER A 273 -32.97 -17.77 33.37
CA SER A 273 -31.51 -17.71 33.38
C SER A 273 -30.91 -18.38 34.63
N LEU A 274 -31.72 -19.03 35.47
CA LEU A 274 -31.28 -19.69 36.69
C LEU A 274 -30.31 -20.84 36.37
N LEU A 275 -29.21 -20.93 37.11
CA LEU A 275 -28.28 -22.05 36.97
C LEU A 275 -28.98 -23.36 37.33
N HIS A 276 -28.90 -24.37 36.45
CA HIS A 276 -29.55 -25.66 36.67
C HIS A 276 -29.10 -26.35 37.97
N SER A 277 -27.87 -26.09 38.42
CA SER A 277 -27.38 -26.61 39.72
C SER A 277 -28.11 -26.02 40.92
N GLN A 278 -28.79 -24.87 40.78
CA GLN A 278 -29.60 -24.29 41.86
C GLN A 278 -30.89 -25.08 42.11
N LEU A 279 -31.44 -25.74 41.09
CA LEU A 279 -32.65 -26.57 41.23
C LEU A 279 -32.41 -27.80 42.12
N ALA A 280 -31.16 -28.18 42.34
CA ALA A 280 -30.81 -29.26 43.28
C ALA A 280 -31.13 -28.91 44.75
N PHE A 281 -31.37 -27.63 45.06
CA PHE A 281 -31.79 -27.19 46.39
C PHE A 281 -33.30 -27.25 46.60
N MET A 282 -34.08 -27.61 45.57
CA MET A 282 -35.52 -27.77 45.68
C MET A 282 -35.88 -29.13 46.28
N GLU A 283 -36.68 -29.12 47.34
CA GLU A 283 -37.18 -30.34 47.99
C GLU A 283 -38.69 -30.49 47.73
N ASN A 284 -39.21 -31.72 47.75
CA ASN A 284 -40.63 -32.00 47.43
C ASN A 284 -41.55 -31.94 48.67
N ASP A 285 -41.05 -31.45 49.80
CA ASP A 285 -41.79 -31.37 51.07
C ASP A 285 -42.53 -30.03 51.18
N ASP A 286 -43.65 -29.99 51.93
CA ASP A 286 -44.50 -28.80 52.08
C ASP A 286 -43.88 -27.63 52.90
N GLY A 287 -42.59 -27.72 53.24
CA GLY A 287 -41.86 -26.73 54.05
C GLY A 287 -40.88 -25.87 53.23
N PRO A 288 -40.44 -24.71 53.75
CA PRO A 288 -39.45 -23.87 53.06
C PRO A 288 -38.13 -24.62 52.91
N ASP A 289 -37.63 -24.71 51.69
CA ASP A 289 -36.40 -25.43 51.35
C ASP A 289 -35.18 -24.49 51.24
N LEU A 290 -34.03 -25.07 50.91
CA LEU A 290 -32.79 -24.30 50.76
C LEU A 290 -32.82 -23.41 49.51
N PHE A 291 -33.63 -23.74 48.51
CA PHE A 291 -33.85 -22.91 47.34
C PHE A 291 -34.61 -21.63 47.71
N ASP A 292 -35.68 -21.75 48.49
CA ASP A 292 -36.50 -20.63 48.99
C ASP A 292 -35.67 -19.64 49.81
N ILE A 293 -34.84 -20.16 50.72
CA ILE A 293 -33.96 -19.32 51.56
C ILE A 293 -32.98 -18.53 50.70
N LYS A 294 -32.40 -19.17 49.67
CA LYS A 294 -31.46 -18.51 48.74
C LYS A 294 -32.15 -17.53 47.81
N TYR A 295 -33.38 -17.82 47.40
CA TYR A 295 -34.19 -16.91 46.57
C TYR A 295 -34.48 -15.62 47.32
N VAL A 296 -34.94 -15.70 48.58
CA VAL A 296 -35.27 -14.53 49.40
C VAL A 296 -34.03 -13.69 49.77
N ARG A 297 -32.84 -14.30 49.83
CA ARG A 297 -31.58 -13.63 50.18
C ARG A 297 -30.79 -13.08 48.99
N ASP A 298 -31.31 -13.17 47.76
CA ASP A 298 -30.58 -12.82 46.54
C ASP A 298 -29.22 -13.58 46.44
N GLU A 299 -29.21 -14.85 46.87
CA GLU A 299 -28.02 -15.73 46.86
C GLU A 299 -28.07 -16.77 45.73
N LEU A 300 -29.14 -16.81 44.95
CA LEU A 300 -29.24 -17.69 43.78
C LEU A 300 -28.35 -17.19 42.64
N TYR A 301 -27.71 -18.14 41.97
CA TYR A 301 -26.89 -17.86 40.81
C TYR A 301 -27.67 -17.96 39.50
N TYR A 302 -27.51 -16.94 38.68
CA TYR A 302 -28.08 -16.83 37.35
C TYR A 302 -26.95 -16.71 36.34
N TYR A 303 -27.15 -17.27 35.15
CA TYR A 303 -26.33 -16.95 34.01
C TYR A 303 -26.62 -15.51 33.58
N SER A 304 -25.62 -14.65 33.56
CA SER A 304 -25.70 -13.40 32.80
C SER A 304 -25.48 -13.74 31.33
N ARG A 305 -26.46 -13.42 30.48
CA ARG A 305 -26.24 -13.50 29.04
C ARG A 305 -25.33 -12.36 28.62
N ASP A 306 -24.44 -12.62 27.69
CA ASP A 306 -23.82 -11.54 26.94
C ASP A 306 -24.94 -10.89 26.10
N GLU A 307 -25.34 -9.68 26.43
CA GLU A 307 -26.17 -8.87 25.50
C GLU A 307 -25.35 -8.40 24.29
N ASN A 308 -24.04 -8.67 24.27
CA ASN A 308 -23.15 -8.23 23.23
C ASN A 308 -22.68 -9.40 22.36
N GLN A 309 -23.04 -9.32 21.07
CA GLN A 309 -22.24 -9.68 19.88
C GLN A 309 -22.97 -10.45 18.77
N PHE A 310 -24.19 -10.07 18.37
CA PHE A 310 -24.64 -10.38 16.99
C PHE A 310 -25.42 -9.27 16.27
N LEU A 311 -25.58 -8.09 16.88
CA LEU A 311 -26.03 -6.91 16.13
C LEU A 311 -24.84 -6.24 15.43
N ARG A 312 -24.03 -6.99 14.66
CA ARG A 312 -23.13 -6.33 13.69
C ARG A 312 -24.02 -5.71 12.64
N ARG A 313 -24.20 -4.40 12.71
CA ARG A 313 -24.95 -3.63 11.70
C ARG A 313 -24.26 -3.88 10.36
N ARG A 314 -25.01 -4.39 9.39
CA ARG A 314 -24.49 -4.61 8.04
C ARG A 314 -24.63 -3.32 7.27
N ARG A 315 -23.51 -2.72 6.86
CA ARG A 315 -23.48 -1.55 5.99
C ARG A 315 -22.82 -1.92 4.66
N THR A 316 -23.50 -1.59 3.57
CA THR A 316 -22.95 -1.74 2.23
C THR A 316 -22.74 -0.35 1.63
N PHE A 317 -21.51 -0.06 1.21
CA PHE A 317 -21.15 1.17 0.52
C PHE A 317 -20.88 0.84 -0.95
N LEU A 318 -21.70 1.39 -1.84
CA LEU A 318 -21.58 1.23 -3.28
C LEU A 318 -20.92 2.47 -3.88
N PHE A 319 -19.90 2.27 -4.70
CA PHE A 319 -19.23 3.30 -5.48
C PHE A 319 -19.50 3.06 -6.96
N ALA A 320 -20.48 3.76 -7.53
CA ALA A 320 -20.84 3.66 -8.93
C ALA A 320 -20.02 4.64 -9.78
N LEU A 321 -19.14 4.12 -10.63
CA LEU A 321 -18.27 4.89 -11.51
C LEU A 321 -18.84 4.89 -12.92
N LEU A 322 -19.29 6.06 -13.41
CA LEU A 322 -19.88 6.19 -14.74
C LEU A 322 -18.83 6.30 -15.86
N PRO A 323 -19.11 5.81 -17.08
CA PRO A 323 -18.13 5.66 -18.16
C PRO A 323 -17.52 6.98 -18.66
N GLU A 324 -18.23 8.09 -18.54
CA GLU A 324 -17.76 9.43 -18.89
C GLU A 324 -16.59 9.92 -18.00
N LEU A 325 -16.30 9.23 -16.89
CA LEU A 325 -15.13 9.51 -16.05
C LEU A 325 -13.80 9.34 -16.77
N THR A 326 -13.78 8.75 -17.97
CA THR A 326 -12.60 8.80 -18.85
C THR A 326 -12.12 10.23 -19.13
N GLN A 327 -13.00 11.23 -19.08
CA GLN A 327 -12.67 12.66 -19.20
C GLN A 327 -11.84 13.19 -18.02
N THR A 328 -11.80 12.48 -16.89
CA THR A 328 -11.01 12.85 -15.70
C THR A 328 -9.53 12.48 -15.82
N ARG A 329 -9.11 11.81 -16.91
CA ARG A 329 -7.70 11.54 -17.26
C ARG A 329 -6.95 12.79 -17.74
N PHE A 330 -7.37 13.96 -17.26
CA PHE A 330 -6.80 15.26 -17.56
C PHE A 330 -6.19 15.85 -16.28
N LYS A 331 -5.05 16.54 -16.43
CA LYS A 331 -4.38 17.24 -15.34
C LYS A 331 -4.70 18.73 -15.42
N ASP A 332 -5.48 19.20 -14.46
CA ASP A 332 -5.77 20.62 -14.30
C ASP A 332 -4.57 21.34 -13.66
N PRO A 333 -4.30 22.62 -14.02
CA PRO A 333 -3.19 23.39 -13.45
C PRO A 333 -3.25 23.55 -11.92
N GLU A 334 -4.46 23.59 -11.36
CA GLU A 334 -4.73 23.79 -9.94
C GLU A 334 -4.49 22.52 -9.11
N LEU A 335 -4.42 21.34 -9.76
CA LEU A 335 -4.24 20.06 -9.08
C LEU A 335 -2.80 19.53 -9.22
N PRO A 336 -2.27 18.86 -8.19
CA PRO A 336 -0.95 18.23 -8.25
C PRO A 336 -0.91 17.06 -9.25
N CYS A 337 -2.05 16.42 -9.50
CA CYS A 337 -2.20 15.23 -10.35
C CYS A 337 -3.51 15.27 -11.16
N GLN A 338 -3.79 14.22 -11.94
CA GLN A 338 -5.01 14.14 -12.75
C GLN A 338 -6.27 14.05 -11.88
N ARG A 339 -7.41 14.53 -12.37
CA ARG A 339 -8.70 14.44 -11.65
C ARG A 339 -9.09 13.02 -11.29
N GLY A 340 -8.85 12.06 -12.20
CA GLY A 340 -9.11 10.64 -11.94
C GLY A 340 -8.27 10.09 -10.78
N VAL A 341 -7.05 10.59 -10.60
CA VAL A 341 -6.19 10.22 -9.46
C VAL A 341 -6.74 10.78 -8.15
N MET A 342 -7.18 12.05 -8.14
CA MET A 342 -7.82 12.66 -6.96
C MET A 342 -9.11 11.93 -6.57
N MET A 343 -9.92 11.54 -7.57
CA MET A 343 -11.10 10.72 -7.38
C MET A 343 -10.76 9.40 -6.70
N LEU A 344 -9.86 8.60 -7.28
CA LEU A 344 -9.48 7.30 -6.72
C LEU A 344 -8.90 7.44 -5.31
N ALA A 345 -8.07 8.47 -5.07
CA ALA A 345 -7.54 8.75 -3.74
C ALA A 345 -8.65 9.07 -2.72
N THR A 346 -9.68 9.83 -3.13
CA THR A 346 -10.84 10.15 -2.28
C THR A 346 -11.63 8.90 -1.92
N LEU A 347 -11.88 8.02 -2.89
CA LEU A 347 -12.61 6.77 -2.66
C LEU A 347 -11.84 5.81 -1.74
N LEU A 348 -10.54 5.69 -1.95
CA LEU A 348 -9.68 4.84 -1.11
C LEU A 348 -9.58 5.38 0.31
N ALA A 349 -9.36 6.67 0.48
CA ALA A 349 -9.35 7.31 1.80
C ALA A 349 -10.70 7.13 2.52
N ALA A 350 -11.82 7.17 1.79
CA ALA A 350 -13.13 6.87 2.36
C ALA A 350 -13.24 5.43 2.85
N VAL A 351 -12.78 4.45 2.06
CA VAL A 351 -12.77 3.02 2.46
C VAL A 351 -11.91 2.80 3.71
N GLU A 352 -10.71 3.37 3.75
CA GLU A 352 -9.79 3.24 4.89
C GLU A 352 -10.41 3.85 6.16
N LYS A 353 -10.94 5.08 6.07
CA LYS A 353 -11.56 5.77 7.22
C LYS A 353 -12.85 5.12 7.70
N LEU A 354 -13.71 4.64 6.80
CA LEU A 354 -14.91 3.90 7.20
C LEU A 354 -14.54 2.57 7.87
N THR A 355 -13.54 1.87 7.38
CA THR A 355 -13.04 0.64 8.01
C THR A 355 -12.49 0.91 9.40
N GLU A 356 -11.75 2.01 9.58
CA GLU A 356 -11.23 2.47 10.87
C GLU A 356 -12.34 2.86 11.85
N TRP A 357 -13.29 3.70 11.43
CA TRP A 357 -14.30 4.31 12.32
C TRP A 357 -15.54 3.45 12.57
N LEU A 358 -15.80 2.47 11.70
CA LEU A 358 -16.93 1.55 11.79
C LEU A 358 -16.46 0.10 11.96
N GLY A 359 -15.29 -0.12 12.58
CA GLY A 359 -14.72 -1.46 12.77
C GLY A 359 -15.59 -2.46 13.55
N ASP A 360 -16.59 -1.98 14.30
CA ASP A 360 -17.58 -2.82 14.99
C ASP A 360 -18.70 -3.33 14.05
N ASP A 361 -18.91 -2.67 12.91
CA ASP A 361 -19.93 -2.99 11.93
C ASP A 361 -19.43 -4.03 10.90
N ALA A 362 -20.35 -4.77 10.30
CA ALA A 362 -20.02 -5.65 9.17
C ALA A 362 -20.08 -4.82 7.87
N LEU A 363 -18.90 -4.41 7.39
CA LEU A 363 -18.76 -3.54 6.23
C LEU A 363 -18.57 -4.34 4.94
N THR A 364 -19.24 -3.89 3.88
CA THR A 364 -18.99 -4.36 2.51
C THR A 364 -18.89 -3.15 1.59
N PHE A 365 -17.84 -3.11 0.79
CA PHE A 365 -17.58 -2.04 -0.18
C PHE A 365 -17.68 -2.62 -1.58
N GLU A 366 -18.43 -1.98 -2.48
CA GLU A 366 -18.53 -2.42 -3.87
C GLU A 366 -18.21 -1.31 -4.84
N PHE A 367 -17.22 -1.54 -5.70
CA PHE A 367 -16.91 -0.66 -6.81
C PHE A 367 -17.62 -1.18 -8.06
N LEU A 368 -18.59 -0.41 -8.53
CA LEU A 368 -19.44 -0.74 -9.68
C LEU A 368 -18.99 0.10 -10.87
N LEU A 369 -18.27 -0.50 -11.81
CA LEU A 369 -17.87 0.16 -13.05
C LEU A 369 -18.99 0.03 -14.07
N ILE A 370 -19.62 1.16 -14.43
CA ILE A 370 -20.79 1.16 -15.29
C ILE A 370 -20.39 1.14 -16.77
N THR A 371 -21.01 0.24 -17.54
CA THR A 371 -20.80 0.10 -18.98
C THR A 371 -22.10 0.32 -19.75
N GLU A 372 -22.02 1.03 -20.88
CA GLU A 372 -23.17 1.27 -21.78
C GLU A 372 -23.41 0.14 -22.79
N SER A 373 -22.43 -0.76 -22.99
CA SER A 373 -22.54 -1.91 -23.90
C SER A 373 -21.63 -3.07 -23.47
N ASP A 374 -21.86 -4.27 -24.00
CA ASP A 374 -21.03 -5.49 -23.79
C ASP A 374 -19.58 -5.36 -24.34
N SER A 375 -19.27 -4.29 -25.07
CA SER A 375 -17.91 -4.05 -25.57
C SER A 375 -17.10 -3.14 -24.65
N ALA A 376 -15.86 -3.58 -24.38
CA ALA A 376 -14.74 -2.90 -23.69
C ALA A 376 -15.11 -1.94 -22.55
N SER A 377 -14.79 -2.33 -21.31
CA SER A 377 -14.94 -1.46 -20.13
C SER A 377 -14.10 -0.17 -20.30
N PRO A 378 -14.73 1.02 -20.40
CA PRO A 378 -14.01 2.27 -20.64
C PRO A 378 -13.08 2.63 -19.48
N LEU A 379 -13.40 2.12 -18.29
CA LEU A 379 -12.67 2.30 -17.04
C LEU A 379 -11.78 1.10 -16.68
N ALA A 380 -11.32 0.33 -17.67
CA ALA A 380 -10.47 -0.84 -17.43
C ALA A 380 -9.19 -0.53 -16.64
N HIS A 381 -8.56 0.63 -16.90
CA HIS A 381 -7.34 1.04 -16.20
C HIS A 381 -7.62 1.37 -14.73
N GLU A 382 -8.72 2.06 -14.45
CA GLU A 382 -9.17 2.40 -13.10
C GLU A 382 -9.55 1.13 -12.33
N ARG A 383 -10.20 0.16 -12.99
CA ARG A 383 -10.47 -1.16 -12.43
C ARG A 383 -9.20 -1.88 -12.03
N GLU A 384 -8.24 -2.00 -12.94
CA GLU A 384 -6.96 -2.67 -12.68
C GLU A 384 -6.19 -2.00 -11.53
N LEU A 385 -6.24 -0.66 -11.47
CA LEU A 385 -5.61 0.09 -10.38
C LEU A 385 -6.29 -0.15 -9.03
N LEU A 386 -7.63 -0.16 -8.99
CA LEU A 386 -8.40 -0.50 -7.78
C LEU A 386 -8.17 -1.94 -7.33
N GLU A 387 -8.16 -2.91 -8.25
CA GLU A 387 -7.87 -4.32 -7.94
C GLU A 387 -6.49 -4.50 -7.29
N ARG A 388 -5.49 -3.71 -7.73
CA ARG A 388 -4.16 -3.72 -7.12
C ARG A 388 -4.11 -3.02 -5.76
N LEU A 389 -4.74 -1.85 -5.65
CA LEU A 389 -4.73 -1.04 -4.43
C LEU A 389 -5.53 -1.68 -3.30
N LEU A 390 -6.65 -2.34 -3.62
CA LEU A 390 -7.56 -2.98 -2.66
C LEU A 390 -7.39 -4.49 -2.59
N ARG A 391 -6.24 -5.01 -3.04
CA ARG A 391 -6.00 -6.45 -3.13
C ARG A 391 -6.27 -7.19 -1.82
N GLU A 392 -5.75 -6.66 -0.71
CA GLU A 392 -5.93 -7.26 0.62
C GLU A 392 -7.41 -7.29 1.04
N GLN A 393 -8.13 -6.20 0.78
CA GLN A 393 -9.56 -6.09 1.08
C GLN A 393 -10.41 -7.02 0.20
N ILE A 394 -10.01 -7.24 -1.05
CA ILE A 394 -10.63 -8.22 -1.95
C ILE A 394 -10.37 -9.65 -1.45
N GLU A 395 -9.12 -9.97 -1.08
CA GLU A 395 -8.77 -11.28 -0.52
C GLU A 395 -9.52 -11.56 0.80
N ASN A 396 -9.75 -10.53 1.61
CA ASN A 396 -10.56 -10.60 2.84
C ASN A 396 -12.08 -10.60 2.59
N GLY A 397 -12.53 -10.40 1.35
CA GLY A 397 -13.95 -10.36 0.98
C GLY A 397 -14.71 -9.12 1.45
N THR A 398 -14.01 -8.06 1.88
CA THR A 398 -14.64 -6.78 2.29
C THR A 398 -14.89 -5.86 1.11
N VAL A 399 -14.10 -5.98 0.04
CA VAL A 399 -14.25 -5.22 -1.22
C VAL A 399 -14.63 -6.16 -2.36
N VAL A 400 -15.60 -5.73 -3.18
CA VAL A 400 -15.97 -6.38 -4.44
C VAL A 400 -15.87 -5.36 -5.58
N ILE A 401 -15.22 -5.74 -6.67
CA ILE A 401 -15.12 -4.91 -7.88
C ILE A 401 -15.86 -5.63 -9.01
N GLN A 402 -16.87 -4.99 -9.58
CA GLN A 402 -17.70 -5.58 -10.63
C GLN A 402 -18.09 -4.58 -11.70
N THR A 403 -18.47 -5.10 -12.86
CA THR A 403 -18.96 -4.32 -13.99
C THR A 403 -20.46 -4.54 -14.11
N LEU A 404 -21.22 -3.47 -14.26
CA LEU A 404 -22.68 -3.51 -14.36
C LEU A 404 -23.18 -2.62 -15.49
N SER A 405 -24.33 -2.97 -16.07
CA SER A 405 -25.04 -2.08 -16.97
C SER A 405 -25.66 -0.91 -16.19
N ARG A 406 -25.90 0.21 -16.88
CA ARG A 406 -26.57 1.37 -16.28
C ARG A 406 -27.98 1.02 -15.77
N ASP A 407 -28.69 0.15 -16.46
CA ASP A 407 -30.06 -0.27 -16.12
C ASP A 407 -30.11 -1.18 -14.88
N ASP A 408 -29.05 -1.97 -14.67
CA ASP A 408 -28.96 -2.88 -13.52
C ASP A 408 -28.57 -2.19 -12.21
N LEU A 409 -28.00 -0.97 -12.26
CA LEU A 409 -27.51 -0.26 -11.07
C LEU A 409 -28.63 -0.05 -10.02
N ALA A 410 -29.78 0.48 -10.43
CA ALA A 410 -30.91 0.72 -9.51
C ALA A 410 -31.47 -0.59 -8.93
N LYS A 411 -31.46 -1.67 -9.71
CA LYS A 411 -31.88 -3.01 -9.26
C LYS A 411 -30.88 -3.56 -8.24
N HIS A 412 -29.59 -3.39 -8.49
CA HIS A 412 -28.52 -3.82 -7.60
C HIS A 412 -28.57 -3.10 -6.25
N CYS A 413 -28.71 -1.77 -6.26
CA CYS A 413 -28.87 -0.96 -5.05
C CYS A 413 -30.06 -1.44 -4.20
N ARG A 414 -31.24 -1.64 -4.81
CA ARG A 414 -32.44 -2.13 -4.10
C ARG A 414 -32.22 -3.52 -3.48
N ASN A 415 -31.55 -4.43 -4.19
CA ASN A 415 -31.25 -5.76 -3.67
C ASN A 415 -30.30 -5.71 -2.46
N ARG A 416 -29.34 -4.77 -2.44
CA ARG A 416 -28.43 -4.56 -1.30
C ARG A 416 -29.12 -3.85 -0.14
N ALA A 417 -29.94 -2.84 -0.41
CA ALA A 417 -30.74 -2.12 0.57
C ALA A 417 -31.74 -3.04 1.30
N ALA A 418 -32.24 -4.08 0.64
CA ALA A 418 -33.11 -5.08 1.27
C ALA A 418 -32.40 -5.91 2.37
N ARG A 419 -31.06 -5.97 2.36
CA ARG A 419 -30.25 -6.84 3.26
C ARG A 419 -29.38 -6.07 4.24
N SER A 420 -29.13 -4.78 3.98
CA SER A 420 -28.16 -3.97 4.71
C SER A 420 -28.49 -2.48 4.56
N LEU A 421 -27.96 -1.64 5.46
CA LEU A 421 -27.99 -0.20 5.25
C LEU A 421 -27.11 0.12 4.04
N CYS A 422 -27.72 0.60 2.95
CA CYS A 422 -27.05 0.79 1.67
C CYS A 422 -26.85 2.27 1.36
N HIS A 423 -25.60 2.65 1.19
CA HIS A 423 -25.18 3.95 0.66
C HIS A 423 -24.65 3.77 -0.75
N CYS A 424 -24.93 4.71 -1.65
CA CYS A 424 -24.48 4.66 -3.04
C CYS A 424 -23.92 6.03 -3.45
N LEU A 425 -22.60 6.10 -3.63
CA LEU A 425 -21.95 7.24 -4.26
C LEU A 425 -21.91 7.04 -5.78
N VAL A 426 -22.66 7.86 -6.50
CA VAL A 426 -22.54 7.94 -7.95
C VAL A 426 -21.50 8.99 -8.30
N THR A 427 -20.44 8.56 -8.97
CA THR A 427 -19.36 9.42 -9.43
C THR A 427 -19.47 9.63 -10.94
N SER A 428 -19.54 10.89 -11.38
CA SER A 428 -19.79 11.25 -12.77
C SER A 428 -19.16 12.57 -13.17
N THR A 429 -19.10 12.90 -14.46
CA THR A 429 -18.81 14.28 -14.90
C THR A 429 -20.10 15.06 -15.20
N GLU A 430 -21.18 14.38 -15.57
CA GLU A 430 -22.47 14.99 -15.88
C GLU A 430 -23.51 14.72 -14.77
N PRO A 431 -24.61 15.52 -14.67
CA PRO A 431 -25.66 15.20 -13.73
C PRO A 431 -26.29 13.85 -14.11
N TYR A 432 -26.37 12.94 -13.14
CA TYR A 432 -27.00 11.65 -13.31
C TYR A 432 -28.01 11.46 -12.18
N GLN A 433 -29.24 11.09 -12.50
CA GLN A 433 -30.28 10.80 -11.51
C GLN A 433 -30.42 9.28 -11.37
N LEU A 434 -30.30 8.80 -10.13
CA LEU A 434 -30.51 7.40 -9.78
C LEU A 434 -31.65 7.30 -8.76
N HIS A 435 -32.78 6.75 -9.17
CA HIS A 435 -33.88 6.44 -8.26
C HIS A 435 -33.74 5.00 -7.77
N ALA A 436 -33.22 4.83 -6.56
CA ALA A 436 -33.10 3.54 -5.90
C ALA A 436 -33.79 3.59 -4.52
N ASP A 437 -34.96 2.96 -4.41
CA ASP A 437 -35.72 2.92 -3.16
C ASP A 437 -34.87 2.36 -2.01
N LEU A 438 -35.02 2.97 -0.81
CA LEU A 438 -34.33 2.58 0.43
C LEU A 438 -32.79 2.68 0.39
N THR A 439 -32.23 3.25 -0.68
CA THR A 439 -30.78 3.50 -0.80
C THR A 439 -30.53 4.98 -0.63
N LEU A 440 -29.56 5.35 0.21
CA LEU A 440 -29.09 6.72 0.30
C LEU A 440 -28.15 6.96 -0.87
N VAL A 441 -28.54 7.86 -1.78
CA VAL A 441 -27.77 8.15 -2.99
C VAL A 441 -27.09 9.51 -2.84
N GLU A 442 -25.77 9.51 -2.95
CA GLU A 442 -24.93 10.69 -3.00
C GLU A 442 -24.30 10.82 -4.39
N HIS A 443 -24.05 12.05 -4.83
CA HIS A 443 -23.48 12.35 -6.15
C HIS A 443 -22.17 13.11 -5.99
N LEU A 444 -21.08 12.55 -6.52
CA LEU A 444 -19.78 13.22 -6.64
C LEU A 444 -19.54 13.58 -8.11
N ARG A 445 -19.64 14.86 -8.46
CA ARG A 445 -19.44 15.33 -9.84
C ARG A 445 -18.05 15.94 -10.02
N ILE A 446 -17.33 15.49 -11.04
CA ILE A 446 -15.91 15.82 -11.26
C ILE A 446 -15.74 16.55 -12.60
N ARG A 447 -16.34 17.74 -12.70
CA ARG A 447 -16.28 18.57 -13.92
C ARG A 447 -15.02 19.40 -14.03
N SER A 448 -14.48 19.81 -12.90
CA SER A 448 -13.35 20.73 -12.79
C SER A 448 -12.38 20.26 -11.72
N ALA A 449 -11.34 21.07 -11.44
CA ALA A 449 -10.44 20.85 -10.32
C ALA A 449 -11.16 20.78 -8.96
N TYR A 450 -12.34 21.41 -8.85
CA TYR A 450 -13.19 21.42 -7.67
C TYR A 450 -14.31 20.37 -7.81
N PRO A 451 -14.37 19.37 -6.92
CA PRO A 451 -15.45 18.39 -6.92
C PRO A 451 -16.74 19.00 -6.40
N GLU A 452 -17.88 18.57 -6.93
CA GLU A 452 -19.20 18.94 -6.43
C GLU A 452 -19.82 17.73 -5.72
N LEU A 453 -20.28 17.90 -4.47
CA LEU A 453 -20.99 16.86 -3.73
C LEU A 453 -22.48 17.24 -3.59
N ALA A 454 -23.40 16.32 -3.86
CA ALA A 454 -24.84 16.52 -3.67
C ALA A 454 -25.48 15.27 -3.05
N MET A 455 -26.62 15.44 -2.37
CA MET A 455 -27.40 14.35 -1.76
C MET A 455 -28.75 14.22 -2.47
N GLY A 456 -29.01 13.11 -3.16
CA GLY A 456 -30.22 12.94 -3.96
C GLY A 456 -30.46 14.11 -4.92
N ASP A 457 -31.65 14.73 -4.83
CA ASP A 457 -32.04 15.90 -5.64
C ASP A 457 -31.71 17.26 -4.98
N ASP A 458 -31.01 17.26 -3.84
CA ASP A 458 -30.62 18.49 -3.15
C ASP A 458 -29.61 19.31 -3.99
N PRO A 459 -29.55 20.64 -3.78
CA PRO A 459 -28.51 21.46 -4.40
C PRO A 459 -27.10 20.97 -4.04
N VAL A 460 -26.15 21.27 -4.91
CA VAL A 460 -24.73 21.03 -4.64
C VAL A 460 -24.35 21.69 -3.32
N MET A 461 -23.69 20.91 -2.46
CA MET A 461 -23.22 21.38 -1.17
C MET A 461 -22.10 22.41 -1.37
N ASP A 462 -22.16 23.48 -0.60
CA ASP A 462 -21.08 24.45 -0.56
C ASP A 462 -19.88 23.86 0.22
N LEU A 463 -18.76 23.69 -0.48
CA LEU A 463 -17.51 23.21 0.08
C LEU A 463 -16.66 24.45 0.33
N GLU A 464 -16.72 24.99 1.56
CA GLU A 464 -15.87 26.10 2.01
C GLU A 464 -14.39 25.69 1.98
N ALA A 465 -13.76 25.82 0.82
CA ALA A 465 -12.39 25.37 0.55
C ALA A 465 -11.52 26.55 0.08
N GLU A 466 -10.26 26.55 0.53
CA GLU A 466 -9.30 27.60 0.16
C GLU A 466 -8.68 27.38 -1.22
N ASP A 467 -8.48 26.11 -1.60
CA ASP A 467 -7.90 25.71 -2.88
C ASP A 467 -8.51 24.39 -3.40
N ALA A 468 -8.11 23.98 -4.60
CA ALA A 468 -8.65 22.77 -5.23
C ALA A 468 -8.33 21.48 -4.43
N PRO A 469 -7.08 21.21 -4.00
CA PRO A 469 -6.80 20.08 -3.11
C PRO A 469 -7.62 20.06 -1.81
N ASP A 470 -7.78 21.21 -1.14
CA ASP A 470 -8.60 21.34 0.07
C ASP A 470 -10.07 21.04 -0.24
N ALA A 471 -10.60 21.44 -1.40
CA ALA A 471 -11.97 21.11 -1.81
C ALA A 471 -12.22 19.59 -1.90
N TRP A 472 -11.22 18.80 -2.31
CA TRP A 472 -11.31 17.34 -2.26
C TRP A 472 -11.32 16.79 -0.81
N GLY A 473 -10.50 17.38 0.07
CA GLY A 473 -10.52 17.06 1.50
C GLY A 473 -11.87 17.37 2.15
N LYS A 474 -12.46 18.54 1.86
CA LYS A 474 -13.80 18.93 2.33
C LYS A 474 -14.90 18.05 1.76
N ALA A 475 -14.83 17.70 0.48
CA ALA A 475 -15.77 16.76 -0.13
C ALA A 475 -15.74 15.40 0.58
N LEU A 476 -14.54 14.88 0.86
CA LEU A 476 -14.36 13.63 1.60
C LEU A 476 -14.90 13.74 3.04
N GLU A 477 -14.58 14.82 3.75
CA GLU A 477 -15.07 15.06 5.10
C GLU A 477 -16.61 15.06 5.15
N LYS A 478 -17.25 15.76 4.21
CA LYS A 478 -18.71 15.82 4.09
C LYS A 478 -19.31 14.47 3.73
N LEU A 479 -18.70 13.75 2.79
CA LEU A 479 -19.12 12.39 2.43
C LEU A 479 -19.08 11.46 3.66
N LEU A 480 -18.00 11.50 4.44
CA LEU A 480 -17.88 10.72 5.67
C LEU A 480 -18.87 11.15 6.76
N GLN A 481 -19.17 12.45 6.91
CA GLN A 481 -20.23 12.94 7.81
C GLN A 481 -21.62 12.40 7.46
N ILE A 482 -21.86 12.13 6.17
CA ILE A 482 -23.12 11.58 5.69
C ILE A 482 -23.17 10.07 5.99
N TRP A 483 -22.06 9.36 5.83
CA TRP A 483 -21.99 7.89 5.87
C TRP A 483 -21.81 7.26 7.25
N VAL A 484 -21.16 7.98 8.17
CA VAL A 484 -20.99 7.58 9.58
C VAL A 484 -22.32 7.72 10.31
#